data_AF-A0A1M6TS21-F1
#
_entry.id   AF-A0A1M6TS21-F1
#
_cell.length_a   1.000
_cell.length_b   1.000
_cell.length_c   1.000
_cell.angle_alpha   90.00
_cell.angle_beta   90.00
_cell.angle_gamma   90.00
#
_symmetry.space_group_name_H-M   'P 1'
#
loop_
_entity.id
_entity.type
_entity.pdbx_description
1 polymer ?
#
loop_
_entity_poly.entity_id
_entity_poly.type
_entity_poly.pdbx_seq_one_letter_code
_entity_poly.pdbx_strand_id
1 'polypeptide(L)'
;MERVERGVFEHSVCRKALDELLDMQSEITDIREAFLSHPFIGTTVEELEDLRFRILESEFNVHIFASEAMYQDTEEHMRRLTELYESVSEGGGNQ
;
A
#
# COMPACT_ATOMS: atom_id res chain seq x y z
N MET A 1 14.47 -5.42 1.27
CA MET A 1 14.46 -4.11 1.94
C MET A 1 14.70 -2.96 0.97
N GLU A 2 15.87 -2.86 0.33
CA GLU A 2 16.19 -1.76 -0.60
C GLU A 2 15.16 -1.59 -1.73
N ARG A 3 14.59 -2.68 -2.22
CA ARG A 3 13.52 -2.63 -3.24
C ARG A 3 12.27 -1.91 -2.74
N VAL A 4 11.83 -2.21 -1.51
CA VAL A 4 10.64 -1.57 -0.90
C VAL A 4 10.94 -0.11 -0.62
N GLU A 5 12.09 0.22 -0.03
CA GLU A 5 12.50 1.61 0.24
C GLU A 5 12.56 2.44 -1.04
N ARG A 6 13.15 1.89 -2.10
CA ARG A 6 13.15 2.52 -3.42
C ARG A 6 11.73 2.68 -3.94
N GLY A 7 10.88 1.67 -3.80
CA GLY A 7 9.48 1.75 -4.21
C GLY A 7 8.69 2.85 -3.49
N VAL A 8 8.93 3.02 -2.18
CA VAL A 8 8.35 4.12 -1.37
C VAL A 8 8.80 5.47 -1.92
N PHE A 9 10.10 5.63 -2.17
CA PHE A 9 10.62 6.86 -2.78
C PHE A 9 10.02 7.11 -4.17
N GLU A 10 9.99 6.09 -5.03
CA GLU A 10 9.41 6.19 -6.38
C GLU A 10 7.94 6.62 -6.32
N HIS A 11 7.14 6.07 -5.38
CA HIS A 11 5.73 6.47 -5.20
C HIS A 11 5.59 7.96 -4.86
N SER A 12 6.52 8.51 -4.07
CA SER A 12 6.52 9.93 -3.72
C SER A 12 6.77 10.86 -4.92
N VAL A 13 7.45 10.35 -5.96
CA VAL A 13 7.74 11.08 -7.20
C VAL A 13 6.66 10.84 -8.25
N CYS A 14 6.21 9.60 -8.37
CA CYS A 14 5.19 9.18 -9.32
C CYS A 14 4.31 8.09 -8.69
N ARG A 15 2.99 8.35 -8.66
CA ARG A 15 2.04 7.40 -8.08
C ARG A 15 2.14 6.03 -8.78
N LYS A 16 2.36 5.00 -7.97
CA LYS A 16 2.31 3.60 -8.37
C LYS A 16 0.87 3.10 -8.46
N ALA A 17 0.66 2.06 -9.26
CA ALA A 17 -0.63 1.38 -9.33
C ALA A 17 -0.95 0.66 -8.01
N LEU A 18 -2.24 0.44 -7.74
CA LEU A 18 -2.69 -0.26 -6.53
C LEU A 18 -2.06 -1.65 -6.42
N ASP A 19 -2.03 -2.43 -7.51
CA ASP A 19 -1.43 -3.76 -7.51
C ASP A 19 0.05 -3.75 -7.10
N GLU A 20 0.81 -2.76 -7.57
CA GLU A 20 2.22 -2.60 -7.19
C GLU A 20 2.38 -2.28 -5.69
N LEU A 21 1.44 -1.49 -5.14
CA LEU A 21 1.44 -1.14 -3.71
C LEU A 21 1.07 -2.35 -2.84
N LEU A 22 0.15 -3.19 -3.29
CA LEU A 22 -0.21 -4.44 -2.61
C LEU A 22 0.94 -5.46 -2.66
N ASP A 23 1.64 -5.57 -3.78
CA ASP A 23 2.85 -6.39 -3.90
C ASP A 23 3.94 -5.91 -2.92
N MET A 24 4.16 -4.59 -2.85
CA MET A 24 5.09 -4.00 -1.88
C MET A 24 4.65 -4.26 -0.43
N GLN A 25 3.34 -4.25 -0.15
CA GLN A 25 2.80 -4.51 1.18
C GLN A 25 3.04 -5.97 1.59
N SER A 26 2.90 -6.91 0.66
CA SER A 26 3.28 -8.30 0.89
C SER A 26 4.78 -8.41 1.16
N GLU A 27 5.63 -7.80 0.32
CA GLU A 27 7.08 -7.88 0.47
C GLU A 27 7.57 -7.33 1.81
N ILE A 28 7.05 -6.20 2.28
CA ILE A 28 7.46 -5.64 3.58
C ILE A 28 6.95 -6.46 4.77
N THR A 29 5.80 -7.10 4.62
CA THR A 29 5.27 -8.05 5.62
C THR A 29 6.19 -9.25 5.75
N ASP A 30 6.61 -9.84 4.63
CA ASP A 30 7.55 -10.97 4.60
C ASP A 30 8.91 -10.59 5.23
N ILE A 31 9.41 -9.39 4.93
CA ILE A 31 10.65 -8.86 5.52
C ILE A 31 10.52 -8.72 7.03
N ARG A 32 9.40 -8.17 7.53
CA ARG A 32 9.15 -8.03 8.96
C ARG A 32 9.07 -9.39 9.65
N GLU A 33 8.38 -10.36 9.05
CA GLU A 33 8.28 -11.71 9.61
C GLU A 33 9.65 -12.41 9.64
N ALA A 34 10.45 -12.26 8.59
CA ALA A 34 11.83 -12.73 8.56
C ALA A 34 12.67 -12.07 9.66
N PHE A 35 12.53 -10.76 9.87
CA PHE A 35 13.22 -10.04 10.95
C PHE A 35 12.82 -10.57 12.33
N LEU A 36 11.52 -10.81 12.59
CA LEU A 36 11.05 -11.30 13.89
C LEU A 36 11.43 -12.76 14.18
N SER A 37 11.66 -13.56 13.14
CA SER A 37 11.98 -14.98 13.26
C SER A 37 13.47 -15.30 13.17
N HIS A 38 14.30 -14.35 12.74
CA HIS A 38 15.74 -14.56 12.55
C HIS A 38 16.53 -14.40 13.86
N PRO A 39 17.47 -15.31 14.17
CA PRO A 39 18.39 -15.14 15.30
C PRO A 39 19.56 -14.20 14.93
N PHE A 40 19.68 -13.08 15.62
CA PHE A 40 20.73 -12.08 15.36
C PHE A 40 21.97 -12.25 16.25
N ILE A 41 22.66 -13.38 16.10
CA ILE A 41 23.87 -13.66 16.89
C ILE A 41 25.04 -12.81 16.38
N GLY A 42 25.63 -12.01 17.27
CA GLY A 42 26.78 -11.16 16.95
C GLY A 42 26.42 -9.80 16.32
N THR A 43 25.13 -9.51 16.14
CA THR A 43 24.64 -8.18 15.75
C THR A 43 24.49 -7.30 16.98
N THR A 44 24.90 -6.04 16.88
CA THR A 44 24.75 -5.06 17.95
C THR A 44 23.29 -4.61 18.09
N VAL A 45 22.92 -4.10 19.27
CA VAL A 45 21.59 -3.53 19.48
C VAL A 45 21.34 -2.35 18.53
N GLU A 46 22.33 -1.48 18.33
CA GLU A 46 22.22 -0.31 17.44
C GLU A 46 21.90 -0.71 16.00
N GLU A 47 22.59 -1.72 15.45
CA GLU A 47 22.29 -2.26 14.13
C GLU A 47 20.88 -2.86 14.04
N LEU A 48 20.41 -3.53 15.11
CA LEU A 48 19.05 -4.06 15.15
C LEU A 48 17.99 -2.97 15.25
N GLU A 49 18.28 -1.87 15.95
CA GLU A 49 17.37 -0.73 16.01
C GLU A 49 17.28 0.01 14.68
N ASP A 50 18.39 0.16 13.95
CA ASP A 50 18.39 0.71 12.59
C ASP A 50 17.56 -0.16 11.63
N LEU A 51 17.81 -1.48 11.64
CA LEU A 51 17.01 -2.42 10.84
C LEU A 51 15.52 -2.37 11.21
N ARG A 52 15.20 -2.38 12.50
CA ARG A 52 13.81 -2.27 12.99
C ARG A 52 13.17 -0.97 12.51
N PHE A 53 13.88 0.14 12.61
CA PHE A 53 13.38 1.45 12.21
C PHE A 53 13.06 1.47 10.72
N ARG A 54 13.99 1.04 9.87
CA ARG A 54 13.80 1.01 8.42
C ARG A 54 12.60 0.15 8.01
N ILE A 55 12.47 -1.04 8.62
CA ILE A 55 11.34 -1.95 8.35
C ILE A 55 10.01 -1.28 8.69
N LEU A 56 9.90 -0.70 9.88
CA LEU A 56 8.67 -0.04 10.32
C LEU A 56 8.34 1.18 9.46
N GLU A 57 9.32 2.02 9.16
CA GLU A 57 9.13 3.20 8.31
C GLU A 57 8.62 2.80 6.92
N SER A 58 9.22 1.78 6.31
CA SER A 58 8.78 1.25 5.02
C SER A 58 7.37 0.65 5.11
N GLU A 59 7.09 -0.13 6.16
CA GLU A 59 5.77 -0.75 6.37
C GLU A 59 4.68 0.30 6.48
N PHE A 60 4.88 1.33 7.30
CA PHE A 60 3.92 2.41 7.48
C PHE A 60 3.67 3.16 6.17
N ASN A 61 4.71 3.54 5.45
CA ASN A 61 4.57 4.26 4.18
C ASN A 61 3.79 3.43 3.14
N VAL A 62 4.15 2.16 2.97
CA VAL A 62 3.45 1.27 2.03
C VAL A 62 2.00 1.07 2.43
N HIS A 63 1.71 0.88 3.72
CA HIS A 63 0.34 0.72 4.21
C HIS A 63 -0.51 1.97 3.93
N ILE A 64 0.03 3.17 4.16
CA ILE A 64 -0.66 4.44 3.87
C ILE A 64 -0.96 4.54 2.38
N PHE A 65 0.03 4.32 1.52
CA PHE A 65 -0.15 4.43 0.07
C PHE A 65 -1.17 3.43 -0.47
N ALA A 66 -1.09 2.16 -0.05
CA ALA A 66 -2.06 1.15 -0.44
C ALA A 66 -3.48 1.53 0.01
N SER A 67 -3.63 1.99 1.26
CA SER A 67 -4.93 2.40 1.80
C SER A 67 -5.52 3.59 1.06
N GLU A 68 -4.71 4.60 0.73
CA GLU A 68 -5.16 5.75 -0.08
C GLU A 68 -5.55 5.34 -1.49
N ALA A 69 -4.78 4.45 -2.12
CA ALA A 69 -5.08 3.95 -3.46
C ALA A 69 -6.38 3.14 -3.48
N MET A 70 -6.60 2.27 -2.49
CA MET A 70 -7.84 1.51 -2.34
C MET A 70 -9.06 2.43 -2.11
N TYR A 71 -8.89 3.48 -1.31
CA TYR A 71 -9.94 4.46 -1.07
C TYR A 71 -10.33 5.18 -2.37
N GLN A 72 -9.34 5.69 -3.11
CA GLN A 72 -9.57 6.37 -4.39
C GLN A 72 -10.24 5.46 -5.42
N ASP A 73 -9.80 4.20 -5.49
CA ASP A 73 -10.42 3.21 -6.38
C ASP A 73 -11.89 2.95 -6.01
N THR A 74 -12.18 2.79 -4.72
CA THR A 74 -13.55 2.57 -4.24
C THR A 74 -14.45 3.77 -4.50
N GLU A 75 -13.95 4.99 -4.27
CA GLU A 75 -14.68 6.24 -4.52
C GLU A 75 -15.06 6.39 -6.00
N GLU A 76 -14.12 6.10 -6.90
CA GLU A 76 -14.36 6.14 -8.35
C GLU A 76 -15.42 5.12 -8.79
N HIS A 77 -15.35 3.88 -8.29
CA HIS A 77 -16.35 2.86 -8.58
C HIS A 77 -17.74 3.23 -8.05
N MET A 78 -17.81 3.79 -6.84
CA MET A 78 -19.07 4.26 -6.26
C MET A 78 -19.67 5.43 -7.05
N ARG A 79 -18.85 6.38 -7.52
CA ARG A 79 -19.30 7.48 -8.38
C ARG A 79 -19.92 6.95 -9.67
N ARG A 80 -19.22 6.05 -10.38
CA ARG A 80 -19.73 5.43 -11.61
C ARG A 80 -21.03 4.66 -11.38
N LEU A 81 -21.14 3.94 -10.26
CA LEU A 81 -22.37 3.22 -9.91
C LEU A 81 -23.55 4.18 -9.70
N THR A 82 -23.29 5.32 -9.06
CA THR A 82 -24.28 6.38 -8.83
C THR A 82 -24.73 6.99 -10.16
N GLU A 83 -23.78 7.35 -11.04
CA GLU A 83 -24.05 7.87 -12.38
C GLU A 83 -24.91 6.89 -13.22
N LEU A 84 -24.61 5.59 -13.16
CA LEU A 84 -25.40 4.56 -13.83
C LEU A 84 -26.83 4.49 -13.28
N TYR A 85 -26.99 4.51 -11.95
CA TYR A 85 -28.30 4.46 -11.33
C TYR A 85 -29.16 5.68 -11.70
N GLU A 86 -28.57 6.87 -11.69
CA GLU A 86 -29.24 8.11 -12.11
C GLU A 86 -29.63 8.08 -13.59
N SER A 87 -28.75 7.61 -14.48
CA SER A 87 -29.04 7.51 -15.91
C SER A 87 -30.19 6.55 -16.24
N VAL A 88 -30.34 5.46 -15.47
CA VAL A 88 -31.46 4.51 -15.62
C VAL A 88 -32.75 5.07 -15.01
N SER A 89 -32.64 5.82 -13.91
CA SER A 89 -33.77 6.48 -13.26
C SER A 89 -34.39 7.58 -14.14
N GLU A 90 -33.58 8.33 -14.90
CA GLU A 90 -34.06 9.34 -15.84
C GLU A 90 -34.61 8.74 -17.16
N GLY A 91 -34.16 7.54 -17.54
CA GLY A 91 -34.65 6.81 -18.73
C GLY A 91 -35.96 6.03 -18.55
N GLY A 92 -36.44 5.87 -17.32
CA GLY A 92 -37.66 5.11 -16.99
C GLY A 92 -38.98 5.88 -17.13
N GLY A 93 -38.93 7.18 -17.45
CA GLY A 93 -40.11 8.01 -17.69
C GLY A 93 -40.61 7.93 -19.13
N ASN A 94 -41.10 6.77 -19.58
CA ASN A 94 -42.09 6.64 -20.65
C ASN A 94 -42.47 5.16 -20.84
N GLN A 95 -43.51 4.71 -20.15
CA GLN A 95 -44.53 3.79 -20.66
C GLN A 95 -45.77 3.82 -19.76
#